data_AF-A0A7D5DRD6-F1
#
_entry.id   AF-A0A7D5DRD6-F1
#
_cell.length_a   1.000
_cell.length_b   1.000
_cell.length_c   1.000
_cell.angle_alpha   90.00
_cell.angle_beta   90.00
_cell.angle_gamma   90.00
#
_symmetry.space_group_name_H-M   'P 1'
#
loop_
_entity.id
_entity.type
_entity.pdbx_description
1 polymer ?
#
loop_
_entity_poly.entity_id
_entity_poly.type
_entity_poly.pdbx_seq_one_letter_code
_entity_poly.pdbx_strand_id
1 'polypeptide(L)'
;LDPAGPLFEDTDVDVRLDPSDAIFVDCIHSDGLPIYDLGLSCSHHRTNLILLRNFATEPNLSIPGLPRFTFKDYLKDRDRCGDGPCPVLGYRSIDSHRKGKYYLKTNSQSPFCMKRK
;
A
#
# COMPACT_ATOMS: atom_id res chain seq x y z
N LEU A 1 6.69 -5.58 2.58
CA LEU A 1 6.84 -4.36 1.77
C LEU A 1 7.22 -4.81 0.37
N ASP A 2 6.33 -4.60 -0.59
CA ASP A 2 6.45 -5.06 -1.98
C ASP A 2 6.89 -6.54 -2.07
N PRO A 3 6.04 -7.48 -1.61
CA PRO A 3 6.38 -8.90 -1.60
C PRO A 3 6.86 -9.35 -2.98
N ALA A 4 7.93 -10.14 -3.02
CA ALA A 4 8.45 -10.65 -4.28
C ALA A 4 7.40 -11.55 -4.95
N GLY A 5 7.10 -11.28 -6.22
CA GLY A 5 6.31 -12.18 -7.06
C GLY A 5 7.06 -13.45 -7.48
N PRO A 6 8.25 -13.36 -8.12
CA PRO A 6 8.94 -14.56 -8.61
C PRO A 6 9.22 -15.57 -7.51
N LEU A 7 8.89 -16.84 -7.76
CA LEU A 7 9.11 -17.98 -6.86
C LEU A 7 8.22 -18.02 -5.61
N PHE A 8 7.33 -17.04 -5.43
CA PHE A 8 6.41 -16.94 -4.27
C PHE A 8 4.95 -16.72 -4.65
N GLU A 9 4.67 -16.14 -5.82
CA GLU A 9 3.31 -16.02 -6.33
C GLU A 9 2.76 -17.41 -6.68
N ASP A 10 1.49 -17.65 -6.32
CA ASP A 10 0.77 -18.92 -6.51
C ASP A 10 1.41 -20.17 -5.86
N THR A 11 2.33 -19.98 -4.92
CA THR A 11 2.90 -21.08 -4.12
C THR A 11 2.08 -21.37 -2.86
N ASP A 12 2.41 -22.48 -2.19
CA ASP A 12 1.78 -22.91 -0.95
C ASP A 12 1.90 -21.82 0.14
N VAL A 13 0.88 -21.71 1.00
CA VAL A 13 0.87 -20.77 2.14
C VAL A 13 2.08 -20.94 3.05
N ASP A 14 2.63 -22.16 3.14
CA ASP A 14 3.83 -22.43 3.95
C ASP A 14 5.09 -21.72 3.44
N VAL A 15 5.10 -21.29 2.17
CA VAL A 15 6.28 -20.70 1.52
C VAL A 15 6.06 -19.27 1.03
N ARG A 16 4.85 -18.70 1.18
CA ARG A 16 4.54 -17.31 0.82
C ARG A 16 3.95 -16.56 2.01
N LEU A 17 4.01 -15.23 1.95
CA LEU A 17 3.36 -14.39 2.96
C LEU A 17 1.83 -14.59 2.90
N ASP A 18 1.22 -14.86 4.05
CA ASP A 18 -0.22 -15.10 4.21
C ASP A 18 -0.78 -14.41 5.48
N PRO A 19 -2.09 -14.06 5.54
CA PRO A 19 -2.70 -13.53 6.74
C PRO A 19 -2.57 -14.39 8.02
N SER A 20 -2.24 -15.68 7.94
CA SER A 20 -1.97 -16.52 9.13
C SER A 20 -0.63 -16.24 9.80
N ASP A 21 0.32 -15.58 9.12
CA ASP A 21 1.70 -15.45 9.60
C ASP A 21 1.85 -14.48 10.78
N ALA A 22 0.84 -13.63 11.04
CA ALA A 22 0.84 -12.70 12.15
C ALA A 22 -0.59 -12.32 12.58
N ILE A 23 -0.70 -11.67 13.74
CA ILE A 23 -1.97 -11.07 14.23
C ILE A 23 -2.52 -10.04 13.21
N PHE A 24 -1.62 -9.33 12.52
CA PHE A 24 -1.95 -8.36 11.49
C PHE A 24 -0.86 -8.35 10.41
N VAL A 25 -1.25 -8.51 9.15
CA VAL A 25 -0.36 -8.48 7.99
C VAL A 25 -0.81 -7.36 7.06
N ASP A 26 0.09 -6.42 6.77
CA ASP A 26 -0.10 -5.32 5.80
C ASP A 26 0.94 -5.42 4.68
N CYS A 27 0.48 -5.38 3.45
CA CYS A 27 1.28 -5.51 2.24
C CYS A 27 1.12 -4.27 1.36
N ILE A 28 2.18 -3.46 1.29
CA ILE A 28 2.28 -2.33 0.37
C ILE A 28 2.84 -2.84 -0.95
N HIS A 29 2.13 -2.65 -2.07
CA HIS A 29 2.59 -3.02 -3.41
C HIS A 29 2.92 -1.75 -4.19
N SER A 30 4.16 -1.64 -4.68
CA SER A 30 4.65 -0.55 -5.53
C SER A 30 5.13 -1.01 -6.89
N ASP A 31 5.43 -2.30 -7.03
CA ASP A 31 5.93 -2.92 -8.26
C ASP A 31 5.17 -4.21 -8.58
N GLY A 32 3.84 -4.13 -8.58
CA GLY A 32 2.96 -5.27 -8.82
C GLY A 32 2.78 -5.65 -10.30
N LEU A 33 3.66 -5.19 -11.19
CA LEU A 33 3.64 -5.60 -12.59
C LEU A 33 4.43 -6.91 -12.76
N PRO A 34 4.06 -7.77 -13.72
CA PRO A 34 4.79 -9.00 -13.97
C PRO A 34 6.26 -8.73 -14.33
N ILE A 35 7.14 -9.69 -14.00
CA ILE A 35 8.60 -9.60 -14.17
C ILE A 35 9.03 -9.41 -15.64
N TYR A 36 8.15 -9.54 -16.63
CA TYR A 36 8.51 -9.22 -18.02
C TYR A 36 8.38 -7.72 -18.35
N ASP A 37 7.74 -6.92 -17.49
CA ASP A 37 7.51 -5.48 -17.66
C ASP A 37 8.51 -4.64 -16.81
N LEU A 38 9.76 -5.11 -16.74
CA LEU A 38 10.84 -4.67 -15.82
C LEU A 38 11.08 -3.15 -15.76
N GLY A 39 10.35 -2.49 -14.86
CA GLY A 39 10.71 -1.19 -14.26
C GLY A 39 11.69 -1.36 -13.11
N LEU A 40 12.87 -1.95 -13.37
CA LEU A 40 13.84 -2.34 -12.34
C LEU A 40 14.31 -1.15 -11.47
N SER A 41 14.18 -1.33 -10.16
CA SER A 41 14.73 -0.52 -9.05
C SER A 41 13.87 0.64 -8.53
N CYS A 42 13.37 1.54 -9.38
CA CYS A 42 12.68 2.76 -8.91
C CYS A 42 11.31 2.47 -8.26
N SER A 43 10.54 1.53 -8.82
CA SER A 43 9.22 1.16 -8.30
C SER A 43 9.34 0.37 -6.99
N HIS A 44 10.22 -0.63 -6.95
CA HIS A 44 10.43 -1.49 -5.78
C HIS A 44 10.94 -0.74 -4.53
N HIS A 45 11.93 0.15 -4.69
CA HIS A 45 12.46 0.94 -3.56
C HIS A 45 11.48 2.00 -3.05
N ARG A 46 10.45 2.34 -3.83
CA ARG A 46 9.49 3.39 -3.48
C ARG A 46 8.71 3.02 -2.21
N THR A 47 8.39 1.75 -2.00
CA THR A 47 7.69 1.31 -0.79
C THR A 47 8.50 1.57 0.49
N ASN A 48 9.83 1.36 0.45
CA ASN A 48 10.70 1.66 1.59
C ASN A 48 10.72 3.16 1.90
N LEU A 49 10.79 4.02 0.87
CA LEU A 49 10.76 5.48 1.04
C LEU A 49 9.43 5.98 1.62
N ILE A 50 8.31 5.37 1.21
CA ILE A 50 6.98 5.70 1.73
C ILE A 50 6.85 5.28 3.20
N LEU A 51 7.34 4.09 3.58
CA LEU A 51 7.27 3.64 4.97
C LEU A 51 8.19 4.47 5.89
N LEU A 52 9.44 4.72 5.50
CA LEU A 52 10.38 5.53 6.28
C LEU A 52 9.84 6.94 6.52
N ARG A 53 9.10 7.52 5.55
CA ARG A 53 8.49 8.83 5.74
C ARG A 53 7.32 8.82 6.73
N ASN A 54 6.56 7.73 6.84
CA ASN A 54 5.52 7.59 7.87
C ASN A 54 6.09 7.67 9.30
N PHE A 55 7.34 7.24 9.52
CA PHE A 55 8.03 7.43 10.80
C PHE A 55 8.47 8.88 11.05
N ALA A 56 8.76 9.62 9.98
CA ALA A 56 9.46 10.91 10.04
C ALA A 56 8.56 12.14 9.86
N THR A 57 7.22 12.01 9.77
CA THR A 57 6.36 13.19 9.53
C THR A 57 5.16 13.36 10.44
N GLU A 58 4.87 14.65 10.64
CA GLU A 58 3.88 15.30 11.48
C GLU A 58 2.48 14.65 11.45
N PRO A 59 1.70 14.74 12.55
CA PRO A 59 0.37 14.13 12.69
C PRO A 59 -0.64 14.49 11.58
N ASN A 60 -0.38 15.55 10.81
CA ASN A 60 -1.25 16.01 9.72
C ASN A 60 -0.92 15.41 8.35
N LEU A 61 0.08 14.53 8.26
CA LEU A 61 0.61 14.04 6.99
C LEU A 61 0.43 12.52 6.83
N SER A 62 -0.82 12.08 6.99
CA SER A 62 -1.22 10.68 6.74
C SER A 62 -1.61 10.48 5.28
N ILE A 63 -1.29 9.31 4.71
CA ILE A 63 -1.72 8.92 3.37
C ILE A 63 -2.89 7.95 3.51
N PRO A 64 -4.15 8.41 3.43
CA PRO A 64 -5.30 7.54 3.53
C PRO A 64 -5.41 6.64 2.30
N GLY A 65 -5.66 5.35 2.54
CA GLY A 65 -6.03 4.36 1.54
C GLY A 65 -7.54 4.32 1.36
N LEU A 66 -7.99 4.26 0.10
CA LEU A 66 -9.41 4.13 -0.23
C LEU A 66 -9.76 2.66 -0.50
N PRO A 67 -10.78 2.10 0.17
CA PRO A 67 -11.24 0.74 -0.11
C PRO A 67 -11.86 0.67 -1.50
N ARG A 68 -11.28 -0.11 -2.42
CA ARG A 68 -11.82 -0.36 -3.76
C ARG A 68 -11.57 -1.80 -4.21
N PHE A 69 -12.40 -2.29 -5.12
CA PHE A 69 -12.22 -3.60 -5.74
C PHE A 69 -11.14 -3.59 -6.83
N THR A 70 -11.06 -2.51 -7.62
CA THR A 70 -10.10 -2.37 -8.71
C THR A 70 -9.45 -0.98 -8.73
N PHE A 71 -8.26 -0.91 -9.31
CA PHE A 71 -7.58 0.38 -9.55
C PHE A 71 -8.40 1.28 -10.49
N LYS A 72 -9.16 0.72 -11.44
CA LYS A 72 -10.03 1.51 -12.33
C LYS A 72 -11.15 2.21 -11.56
N ASP A 73 -11.73 1.57 -10.55
CA ASP A 73 -12.76 2.18 -9.71
C ASP A 73 -12.17 3.24 -8.78
N TYR A 74 -10.94 3.02 -8.31
CA TYR A 74 -10.17 4.04 -7.62
C TYR A 74 -9.93 5.29 -8.51
N LEU A 75 -9.62 5.10 -9.79
CA LEU A 75 -9.43 6.24 -10.70
C LEU A 75 -10.71 7.06 -10.91
N LYS A 76 -11.88 6.43 -10.82
CA LYS A 76 -13.20 7.09 -11.00
C LYS A 76 -13.64 7.90 -9.78
N ASP A 77 -13.36 7.43 -8.57
CA ASP A 77 -13.79 8.10 -7.33
C ASP A 77 -12.68 8.02 -6.26
N ARG A 78 -12.13 9.20 -5.92
CA ARG A 78 -10.96 9.37 -5.05
C ARG A 78 -11.24 10.08 -3.74
N ASP A 79 -12.50 10.37 -3.44
CA ASP A 79 -12.83 11.29 -2.34
C ASP A 79 -13.50 10.59 -1.15
N ARG A 80 -14.08 9.40 -1.35
CA ARG A 80 -14.88 8.73 -0.31
C ARG A 80 -14.19 7.49 0.28
N CYS A 81 -14.13 7.45 1.61
CA CYS A 81 -13.61 6.32 2.39
C CYS A 81 -14.64 5.25 2.77
N GLY A 82 -15.86 5.35 2.26
CA GLY A 82 -16.98 4.53 2.68
C GLY A 82 -17.38 4.79 4.13
N ASP A 83 -18.02 3.80 4.76
CA ASP A 83 -18.68 3.91 6.07
C ASP A 83 -17.72 3.79 7.28
N GLY A 84 -16.56 4.44 7.24
CA GLY A 84 -15.61 4.40 8.35
C GLY A 84 -14.37 5.29 8.16
N PRO A 85 -13.53 5.42 9.21
CA PRO A 85 -12.27 6.13 9.11
C PRO A 85 -11.37 5.48 8.06
N CYS A 86 -10.66 6.31 7.29
CA CYS A 86 -9.75 5.81 6.27
C CYS A 86 -8.60 5.03 6.91
N PRO A 87 -8.29 3.81 6.43
CA PRO A 87 -7.04 3.17 6.78
C PRO A 87 -5.89 4.05 6.29
N VAL A 88 -4.87 4.21 7.13
CA VAL A 88 -3.66 4.95 6.78
C VAL A 88 -2.59 3.95 6.39
N LEU A 89 -1.86 4.26 5.32
CA LEU A 89 -0.73 3.44 4.89
C LEU A 89 0.43 3.51 5.90
N GLY A 90 1.05 2.38 6.21
CA GLY A 90 2.26 2.32 7.03
C GLY A 90 2.00 1.94 8.48
N TYR A 91 2.78 2.46 9.43
CA TYR A 91 2.79 2.01 10.83
C TYR A 91 1.40 2.04 11.51
N ARG A 92 0.54 2.99 11.14
CA ARG A 92 -0.82 3.15 11.71
C ARG A 92 -1.89 2.32 11.00
N SER A 93 -1.54 1.42 10.09
CA SER A 93 -2.53 0.60 9.38
C SER A 93 -3.28 -0.37 10.32
N ILE A 94 -2.64 -0.77 11.43
CA ILE A 94 -3.25 -1.61 12.47
C ILE A 94 -4.51 -0.98 13.10
N ASP A 95 -4.55 0.36 13.25
CA ASP A 95 -5.69 1.09 13.85
C ASP A 95 -6.99 0.88 13.08
N SER A 96 -6.90 0.55 11.79
CA SER A 96 -8.07 0.38 10.93
C SER A 96 -8.79 -0.95 11.15
N HIS A 97 -8.08 -2.02 11.55
CA HIS A 97 -8.59 -3.40 11.67
C HIS A 97 -9.39 -3.95 10.46
N ARG A 98 -9.31 -3.31 9.29
CA ARG A 98 -10.10 -3.69 8.11
C ARG A 98 -9.26 -4.47 7.12
N LYS A 99 -9.75 -5.65 6.71
CA LYS A 99 -9.15 -6.46 5.63
C LYS A 99 -9.71 -6.02 4.27
N GLY A 100 -8.84 -5.88 3.27
CA GLY A 100 -9.27 -5.53 1.92
C GLY A 100 -8.16 -4.96 1.05
N LYS A 101 -8.52 -4.61 -0.19
CA LYS A 101 -7.64 -3.89 -1.12
C LYS A 101 -7.86 -2.40 -0.97
N TYR A 102 -6.76 -1.69 -0.77
CA TYR A 102 -6.76 -0.23 -0.65
C TYR A 102 -5.88 0.38 -1.73
N TYR A 103 -6.35 1.49 -2.28
CA TYR A 103 -5.64 2.21 -3.32
C TYR A 103 -5.44 3.66 -2.88
N LEU A 104 -4.28 4.19 -3.20
CA LEU A 104 -3.84 5.53 -2.84
C LEU A 104 -2.88 6.05 -3.89
N LYS A 105 -2.69 7.37 -3.90
CA LYS A 105 -1.75 8.03 -4.79
C LYS A 105 -0.75 8.83 -3.95
N THR A 106 0.51 8.69 -4.31
CA THR A 106 1.63 9.43 -3.74
C THR A 106 2.25 10.34 -4.79
N ASN A 107 2.93 11.40 -4.34
CA ASN A 107 3.72 12.26 -5.22
C ASN A 107 4.90 11.50 -5.84
N SER A 108 5.39 11.98 -6.97
CA SER A 108 6.60 11.44 -7.62
C SER A 108 7.89 11.76 -6.84
N GLN A 109 7.88 12.83 -6.04
CA GLN A 109 9.01 13.28 -5.22
C GLN A 109 8.54 13.60 -3.79
N SER A 110 9.51 13.69 -2.87
CA SER A 110 9.25 14.09 -1.48
C SER A 110 8.67 15.51 -1.43
N PRO A 111 7.62 15.78 -0.61
CA PRO A 111 6.97 14.83 0.30
C PRO A 111 5.99 13.92 -0.46
N PHE A 112 6.12 12.59 -0.30
CA PHE A 112 5.36 11.58 -1.06
C PHE A 112 3.86 11.57 -0.75
N CYS A 113 3.44 12.16 0.37
CA CYS A 113 2.06 12.42 0.72
C CYS A 113 1.46 13.57 -0.11
N MET A 114 0.19 13.43 -0.53
CA MET A 114 -0.53 14.52 -1.19
C MET A 114 -1.28 15.36 -0.14
N LYS A 115 -1.19 16.70 -0.22
CA LYS A 115 -2.10 17.58 0.54
C LYS A 115 -3.50 17.45 -0.05
N ARG A 116 -4.51 17.23 0.79
CA ARG A 116 -5.92 17.39 0.38
C ARG A 116 -6.13 18.87 0.03
N LYS A 117 -6.65 19.14 -1.19
CA LYS A 117 -7.23 20.45 -1.53
C LYS A 117 -8.62 20.55 -0.92
#